data_AF-C8NB26-F1
#
_entry.id   AF-C8NB26-F1
#
_cell.length_a   1.000
_cell.length_b   1.000
_cell.length_c   1.000
_cell.angle_alpha   90.00
_cell.angle_beta   90.00
_cell.angle_gamma   90.00
#
_symmetry.space_group_name_H-M   'P 1'
#
loop_
_entity.id
_entity.type
_entity.pdbx_description
1 polymer ?
#
loop_
_entity_poly.entity_id
_entity_poly.type
_entity_poly.pdbx_seq_one_letter_code
_entity_poly.pdbx_strand_id
1 'polypeptide(L)'
;MKYQSVLRTINSTDPDTAYLVVADQNGKQQTIVSDSKHPYFAQYGTDPTPPQPSPGKPYHGDIANAYWVNAANLEAGHKLIDDSGNWQTVVSVRVEPKPLNSYNLEVENDHTFFIRGLGGDAGIWVHNQNCWFDITPDHEIRRIANQEVRRFNHYGREINVVQNPNWTPG
;
A
#
# COMPACT_ATOMS: atom_id res chain seq x y z
N MET A 1 4.57 -21.59 -11.42
CA MET A 1 4.46 -20.46 -10.48
C MET A 1 4.97 -19.23 -11.19
N LYS A 2 4.24 -18.10 -11.15
CA LYS A 2 4.68 -16.83 -11.70
C LYS A 2 5.18 -16.00 -10.52
N TYR A 3 6.46 -15.64 -10.53
CA TYR A 3 7.07 -14.80 -9.50
C TYR A 3 7.29 -13.40 -10.09
N GLN A 4 7.15 -12.37 -9.27
CA GLN A 4 7.50 -10.99 -9.64
C GLN A 4 8.77 -10.57 -8.90
N SER A 5 9.60 -9.77 -9.57
CA SER A 5 10.86 -9.29 -8.99
C SER A 5 10.60 -8.24 -7.91
N VAL A 6 11.34 -8.30 -6.80
CA VAL A 6 11.46 -7.16 -5.88
C VAL A 6 12.49 -6.21 -6.48
N LEU A 7 12.05 -5.01 -6.84
CA LEU A 7 12.87 -3.99 -7.51
C LEU A 7 13.69 -3.17 -6.51
N ARG A 8 13.12 -2.88 -5.33
CA ARG A 8 13.80 -2.15 -4.23
C ARG A 8 13.17 -2.46 -2.88
N THR A 9 13.95 -2.23 -1.83
CA THR A 9 13.45 -2.06 -0.46
C THR A 9 13.45 -0.57 -0.14
N ILE A 10 12.30 -0.05 0.29
CA ILE A 10 12.12 1.34 0.69
C ILE A 10 12.08 1.39 2.21
N ASN A 11 12.81 2.33 2.79
CA ASN A 11 12.70 2.67 4.21
C ASN A 11 12.12 4.08 4.32
N SER A 12 10.99 4.20 5.03
CA SER A 12 10.37 5.49 5.38
C SER A 12 10.12 5.57 6.88
N THR A 13 10.20 6.79 7.41
CA THR A 13 9.74 7.12 8.74
C THR A 13 8.49 7.96 8.62
N ASP A 14 7.35 7.35 8.92
CA ASP A 14 6.07 8.06 8.97
C ASP A 14 5.83 8.58 10.39
N PRO A 15 5.15 9.74 10.55
CA PRO A 15 5.00 10.39 11.85
C PRO A 15 4.07 9.64 12.81
N ASP A 16 3.25 8.72 12.29
CA ASP A 16 2.24 8.00 13.02
C ASP A 16 2.20 6.49 12.67
N THR A 17 1.84 5.69 13.67
CA THR A 17 1.77 4.23 13.61
C THR A 17 0.31 3.79 13.67
N ALA A 18 -0.14 3.00 12.70
CA ALA A 18 -1.41 2.29 12.73
C ALA A 18 -1.21 0.86 13.28
N TYR A 19 -2.02 0.50 14.27
CA TYR A 19 -2.17 -0.85 14.78
C TYR A 19 -3.52 -1.38 14.32
N LEU A 20 -3.48 -2.31 13.38
CA LEU A 20 -4.65 -2.92 12.76
C LEU A 20 -4.83 -4.33 13.32
N VAL A 21 -5.97 -4.60 13.94
CA VAL A 21 -6.36 -5.96 14.37
C VAL A 21 -7.35 -6.50 13.36
N VAL A 22 -7.05 -7.67 12.78
CA VAL A 22 -7.96 -8.40 11.89
C VAL A 22 -8.21 -9.81 12.40
N ALA A 23 -9.39 -10.34 12.14
CA ALA A 23 -9.80 -11.68 12.51
C ALA A 23 -10.20 -12.52 11.29
N ASP A 24 -9.83 -13.80 11.31
CA ASP A 24 -10.32 -14.77 10.35
C ASP A 24 -11.76 -15.22 10.67
N GLN A 25 -12.30 -16.10 9.84
CA GLN A 25 -13.66 -16.64 10.00
C GLN A 25 -13.83 -17.46 11.29
N ASN A 26 -12.74 -17.96 11.88
CA ASN A 26 -12.72 -18.72 13.13
C ASN A 26 -12.48 -17.82 14.36
N GLY A 27 -12.33 -16.50 14.16
CA GLY A 27 -12.03 -15.54 15.21
C GLY A 27 -10.56 -15.47 15.61
N LYS A 28 -9.65 -16.15 14.92
CA LYS A 28 -8.20 -16.01 15.16
C LYS A 28 -7.76 -14.63 14.70
N GLN A 29 -7.10 -13.91 15.60
CA GLN A 29 -6.68 -12.53 15.35
C GLN A 29 -5.20 -12.40 15.04
N GLN A 30 -4.87 -11.38 14.27
CA GLN A 30 -3.50 -10.88 14.12
C GLN A 30 -3.45 -9.37 14.20
N THR A 31 -2.32 -8.85 14.69
CA THR A 31 -2.05 -7.42 14.76
C THR A 31 -0.99 -7.03 13.75
N ILE A 32 -1.36 -6.20 12.80
CA ILE A 32 -0.47 -5.61 11.80
C ILE A 32 -0.09 -4.21 12.28
N VAL A 33 1.22 -3.94 12.31
CA VAL A 33 1.76 -2.61 12.64
C VAL A 33 2.25 -1.99 11.34
N SER A 34 1.68 -0.84 10.98
CA SER A 34 1.84 -0.21 9.68
C SER A 34 2.02 1.29 9.84
N ASP A 35 2.59 1.95 8.84
CA ASP A 35 2.39 3.40 8.73
C ASP A 35 0.92 3.69 8.43
N SER A 36 0.45 4.87 8.85
CA SER A 36 -0.96 5.28 8.77
C SER A 36 -1.49 5.43 7.34
N LYS A 37 -0.60 5.71 6.39
CA LYS A 37 -0.93 5.99 4.98
C LYS A 37 -0.83 4.75 4.10
N HIS A 38 -0.33 3.64 4.63
CA HIS A 38 -0.15 2.42 3.88
C HIS A 38 -1.51 1.92 3.35
N PRO A 39 -1.65 1.71 2.03
CA PRO A 39 -2.90 1.27 1.43
C PRO A 39 -3.14 -0.24 1.60
N TYR A 40 -4.35 -0.60 2.05
CA TYR A 40 -4.89 -1.96 2.16
C TYR A 40 -6.05 -2.13 1.18
N PHE A 41 -6.14 -3.28 0.53
CA PHE A 41 -7.31 -3.57 -0.29
C PHE A 41 -8.48 -3.93 0.62
N ALA A 42 -9.51 -3.08 0.66
CA ALA A 42 -10.62 -3.22 1.59
C ALA A 42 -11.96 -3.25 0.86
N GLN A 43 -12.81 -4.19 1.24
CA GLN A 43 -14.23 -4.18 0.96
C GLN A 43 -14.97 -3.57 2.16
N TYR A 44 -15.70 -2.48 1.94
CA TYR A 44 -16.46 -1.76 2.97
C TYR A 44 -17.93 -2.21 3.05
N GLY A 45 -18.37 -3.10 2.15
CA GLY A 45 -19.67 -3.75 2.23
C GLY A 45 -20.84 -2.77 2.13
N THR A 46 -21.62 -2.62 3.20
CA THR A 46 -22.79 -1.74 3.29
C THR A 46 -22.54 -0.50 4.15
N ASP A 47 -21.27 -0.15 4.40
CA ASP A 47 -20.90 1.07 5.10
C ASP A 47 -21.56 2.29 4.42
N PRO A 48 -22.44 3.03 5.11
CA PRO A 48 -23.14 4.18 4.54
C PRO A 48 -22.21 5.39 4.34
N THR A 49 -21.03 5.37 4.94
CA THR A 49 -20.03 6.45 4.90
C THR A 49 -18.66 5.87 4.54
N PRO A 50 -18.51 5.31 3.32
CA PRO A 50 -17.33 4.53 2.97
C PRO A 50 -16.06 5.39 3.04
N PRO A 51 -14.91 4.79 3.41
CA PRO A 51 -13.68 5.52 3.65
C PRO A 51 -13.15 6.16 2.38
N GLN A 52 -12.38 7.25 2.47
CA GLN A 52 -11.79 7.85 1.28
C GLN A 52 -10.76 6.89 0.64
N PRO A 53 -10.79 6.71 -0.70
CA PRO A 53 -9.77 5.92 -1.39
C PRO A 53 -8.37 6.49 -1.19
N SER A 54 -7.37 5.61 -1.14
CA SER A 54 -5.97 6.00 -1.13
C SER A 54 -5.63 6.81 -2.39
N PRO A 55 -5.08 8.03 -2.27
CA PRO A 55 -4.76 8.87 -3.42
C PRO A 55 -3.80 8.18 -4.41
N GLY A 56 -4.12 8.24 -5.71
CA GLY A 56 -3.27 7.67 -6.78
C GLY A 56 -3.17 6.14 -6.76
N LYS A 57 -4.13 5.45 -6.14
CA LYS A 57 -4.21 3.98 -6.06
C LYS A 57 -5.59 3.50 -6.57
N PRO A 58 -5.89 3.65 -7.86
CA PRO A 58 -7.17 3.19 -8.38
C PRO A 58 -7.27 1.65 -8.28
N TYR A 59 -8.46 1.15 -7.97
CA TYR A 59 -8.78 -0.26 -8.10
C TYR A 59 -9.64 -0.45 -9.36
N HIS A 60 -9.19 -1.33 -10.26
CA HIS A 60 -9.83 -1.59 -11.56
C HIS A 60 -10.42 -3.00 -11.68
N GLY A 61 -10.61 -3.70 -10.56
CA GLY A 61 -11.23 -5.02 -10.57
C GLY A 61 -12.74 -4.96 -10.31
N ASP A 62 -13.37 -6.14 -10.35
CA ASP A 62 -14.83 -6.26 -10.35
C ASP A 62 -15.42 -6.53 -8.96
N ILE A 63 -14.62 -6.45 -7.88
CA ILE A 63 -15.12 -6.65 -6.52
C ILE A 63 -15.93 -5.42 -6.11
N ALA A 64 -17.24 -5.62 -5.96
CA ALA A 64 -18.16 -4.58 -5.52
C ALA A 64 -17.78 -4.02 -4.14
N ASN A 65 -17.93 -2.71 -4.00
CA ASN A 65 -17.67 -1.95 -2.77
C ASN A 65 -16.28 -2.21 -2.19
N ALA A 66 -15.26 -2.20 -3.05
CA ALA A 66 -13.88 -2.40 -2.66
C ALA A 66 -12.92 -1.47 -3.40
N TYR A 67 -11.90 -0.99 -2.69
CA TYR A 67 -10.77 -0.21 -3.23
C TYR A 67 -9.63 -0.16 -2.22
N TRP A 68 -8.52 0.49 -2.60
CA TRP A 68 -7.39 0.74 -1.72
C TRP A 68 -7.74 1.82 -0.69
N VAL A 69 -7.55 1.51 0.59
CA VAL A 69 -7.84 2.39 1.74
C VAL A 69 -6.60 2.51 2.63
N ASN A 70 -6.25 3.72 3.04
CA ASN A 70 -5.14 3.94 3.96
C ASN A 70 -5.41 3.25 5.31
N ALA A 71 -4.37 2.71 5.94
CA ALA A 71 -4.47 2.00 7.22
C ALA A 71 -5.28 2.76 8.28
N ALA A 72 -5.08 4.07 8.38
CA ALA A 72 -5.78 4.94 9.33
C ALA A 72 -7.27 5.14 9.05
N ASN A 73 -7.71 4.88 7.82
CA ASN A 73 -9.10 5.08 7.37
C ASN A 73 -9.90 3.76 7.35
N LEU A 74 -9.28 2.62 7.69
CA LEU A 74 -9.99 1.37 7.85
C LEU A 74 -10.86 1.42 9.12
N GLU A 75 -12.02 0.78 9.05
CA GLU A 75 -12.98 0.74 10.15
C GLU A 75 -13.37 -0.69 10.49
N ALA A 76 -13.87 -0.89 11.72
CA ALA A 76 -14.33 -2.19 12.17
C ALA A 76 -15.47 -2.70 11.26
N GLY A 77 -15.36 -3.96 10.82
CA GLY A 77 -16.31 -4.58 9.89
C GLY A 77 -15.90 -4.50 8.42
N HIS A 78 -14.95 -3.63 8.04
CA HIS A 78 -14.32 -3.71 6.71
C HIS A 78 -13.62 -5.07 6.54
N LYS A 79 -13.54 -5.56 5.30
CA LYS A 79 -12.94 -6.85 4.98
C LYS A 79 -11.69 -6.69 4.13
N LEU A 80 -10.64 -7.42 4.46
CA LEU A 80 -9.37 -7.43 3.74
C LEU A 80 -9.12 -8.83 3.16
N ILE A 81 -8.47 -8.92 2.00
CA ILE A 81 -8.15 -10.21 1.37
C ILE A 81 -6.83 -10.76 1.92
N ASP A 82 -6.81 -12.05 2.25
CA ASP A 82 -5.60 -12.77 2.61
C ASP A 82 -4.91 -13.50 1.43
N ASP A 83 -3.73 -14.05 1.67
CA ASP A 83 -2.88 -14.72 0.67
C ASP A 83 -3.48 -16.03 0.11
N SER A 84 -4.56 -16.51 0.72
CA SER A 84 -5.37 -17.63 0.23
C SER A 84 -6.66 -17.16 -0.48
N GLY A 85 -6.88 -15.85 -0.60
CA GLY A 85 -8.06 -15.25 -1.21
C GLY A 85 -9.28 -15.18 -0.28
N ASN A 86 -9.12 -15.47 1.02
CA ASN A 86 -10.23 -15.37 1.98
C ASN A 86 -10.36 -13.96 2.55
N TRP A 87 -11.55 -13.63 3.04
CA TRP A 87 -11.81 -12.37 3.72
C TRP A 87 -11.48 -12.46 5.21
N GLN A 88 -10.71 -11.48 5.67
CA GLN A 88 -10.36 -11.20 7.06
C GLN A 88 -11.11 -9.94 7.49
N THR A 89 -11.73 -9.93 8.68
CA THR A 89 -12.54 -8.79 9.15
C THR A 89 -11.70 -7.88 10.03
N VAL A 90 -11.71 -6.58 9.74
CA VAL A 90 -11.12 -5.56 10.61
C VAL A 90 -11.89 -5.54 11.94
N VAL A 91 -11.18 -5.80 13.03
CA VAL A 91 -11.72 -5.77 14.40
C VAL A 91 -11.54 -4.39 15.00
N SER A 92 -10.36 -3.79 14.83
CA SER A 92 -10.08 -2.44 15.30
C SER A 92 -8.89 -1.82 14.57
N VAL A 93 -8.91 -0.49 14.53
CA VAL A 93 -7.79 0.33 14.08
C VAL A 93 -7.47 1.34 15.17
N ARG A 94 -6.19 1.45 15.51
CA ARG A 94 -5.69 2.44 16.46
C ARG A 94 -4.49 3.15 15.86
N VAL A 95 -4.57 4.48 15.73
CA VAL A 95 -3.47 5.31 15.25
C VAL A 95 -2.84 6.03 16.43
N GLU A 96 -1.53 5.93 16.55
CA GLU A 96 -0.74 6.67 17.54
C GLU A 96 0.20 7.65 16.82
N PRO A 97 0.39 8.88 17.31
CA PRO A 97 1.39 9.83 16.80
C PRO A 97 2.81 9.41 17.24
N LYS A 98 3.18 8.20 16.87
CA LYS A 98 4.46 7.56 17.15
C LYS A 98 5.15 7.31 15.82
N PRO A 99 6.36 7.84 15.62
CA PRO A 99 7.09 7.59 14.39
C PRO A 99 7.34 6.09 14.20
N LEU A 100 6.99 5.58 13.03
CA LEU A 100 7.29 4.21 12.63
C LEU A 100 8.36 4.22 11.55
N ASN A 101 9.49 3.57 11.82
CA ASN A 101 10.45 3.21 10.79
C ASN A 101 9.96 1.91 10.13
N SER A 102 9.33 2.02 8.97
CA SER A 102 8.78 0.88 8.23
C SER A 102 9.63 0.54 7.01
N TYR A 103 9.54 -0.72 6.59
CA TYR A 103 10.14 -1.21 5.35
C TYR A 103 9.03 -1.59 4.39
N ASN A 104 9.15 -1.15 3.15
CA ASN A 104 8.24 -1.46 2.07
C ASN A 104 9.01 -2.13 0.93
N LEU A 105 8.34 -2.96 0.15
CA LEU A 105 8.90 -3.56 -1.05
C LEU A 105 8.35 -2.84 -2.27
N GLU A 106 9.15 -2.69 -3.31
CA GLU A 106 8.60 -2.44 -4.63
C GLU A 106 8.59 -3.73 -5.42
N VAL A 107 7.40 -4.24 -5.73
CA VAL A 107 7.20 -5.38 -6.62
C VAL A 107 6.89 -4.88 -8.03
N GLU A 108 7.47 -5.55 -9.03
CA GLU A 108 7.28 -5.28 -10.46
C GLU A 108 5.82 -5.49 -10.92
N ASN A 109 5.32 -4.65 -11.84
CA ASN A 109 3.95 -4.65 -12.40
C ASN A 109 2.83 -4.24 -11.44
N ASP A 110 2.48 -5.08 -10.47
CA ASP A 110 1.24 -4.92 -9.70
C ASP A 110 1.44 -4.05 -8.44
N HIS A 111 2.69 -3.78 -8.06
CA HIS A 111 3.05 -2.95 -6.91
C HIS A 111 2.31 -3.31 -5.61
N THR A 112 2.04 -4.59 -5.40
CA THR A 112 1.35 -5.11 -4.21
C THR A 112 2.05 -6.35 -3.68
N PHE A 113 1.83 -6.66 -2.39
CA PHE A 113 2.33 -7.85 -1.73
C PHE A 113 1.48 -8.18 -0.51
N PHE A 114 1.75 -9.32 0.14
CA PHE A 114 1.07 -9.73 1.37
C PHE A 114 1.97 -9.54 2.58
N ILE A 115 1.42 -8.97 3.66
CA ILE A 115 2.12 -8.81 4.95
C ILE A 115 1.42 -9.57 6.06
N ARG A 116 2.18 -10.11 7.00
CA ARG A 116 1.63 -10.85 8.14
C ARG A 116 1.92 -10.13 9.44
N GLY A 117 0.92 -10.07 10.31
CA GLY A 117 1.00 -9.47 11.62
C GLY A 117 1.44 -10.44 12.72
N LEU A 118 1.61 -9.90 13.93
CA LEU A 118 1.86 -10.70 15.13
C LEU A 118 0.63 -11.56 15.46
N GLY A 119 0.83 -12.84 15.70
CA GLY A 119 -0.22 -13.81 16.03
C GLY A 119 -0.97 -14.41 14.82
N GLY A 120 -0.70 -13.92 13.62
CA GLY A 120 -1.34 -14.38 12.38
C GLY A 120 -0.58 -15.48 11.65
N ASP A 121 -1.32 -16.28 10.88
CA ASP A 121 -0.74 -17.25 9.95
C ASP A 121 -0.91 -16.82 8.48
N ALA A 122 -1.91 -15.97 8.18
CA ALA A 122 -2.26 -15.53 6.83
C ALA A 122 -1.78 -14.10 6.55
N GLY A 123 -1.29 -13.85 5.33
CA GLY A 123 -0.83 -12.52 4.91
C GLY A 123 -1.99 -11.66 4.39
N ILE A 124 -1.98 -10.35 4.60
CA ILE A 124 -3.00 -9.39 4.13
C ILE A 124 -2.49 -8.60 2.93
N TRP A 125 -3.33 -8.42 1.91
CA TRP A 125 -2.98 -7.74 0.67
C TRP A 125 -2.83 -6.22 0.85
N VAL A 126 -1.64 -5.71 0.54
CA VAL A 126 -1.27 -4.31 0.65
C VAL A 126 -0.61 -3.80 -0.62
N HIS A 127 -0.60 -2.48 -0.78
CA HIS A 127 -0.01 -1.81 -1.92
C HIS A 127 1.23 -1.00 -1.52
N ASN A 128 2.23 -0.92 -2.40
CA ASN A 128 3.41 -0.09 -2.18
C ASN A 128 3.03 1.38 -2.00
N GLN A 129 3.73 2.11 -1.12
CA GLN A 129 3.48 3.53 -0.80
C GLN A 129 3.56 4.41 -2.08
N ASN A 130 4.61 4.21 -2.86
CA ASN A 130 5.00 5.11 -3.95
C ASN A 130 4.75 4.49 -5.31
N CYS A 131 3.62 4.87 -5.92
CA CYS A 131 3.53 4.91 -7.38
C CYS A 131 3.87 6.34 -7.74
N TRP A 132 4.94 6.58 -8.50
CA TRP A 132 5.26 7.93 -8.98
C TRP A 132 4.29 8.30 -10.11
N PHE A 133 3.07 8.68 -9.73
CA PHE A 133 2.01 9.05 -10.68
C PHE A 133 2.22 10.46 -11.24
N ASP A 134 2.81 11.36 -10.44
CA ASP A 134 3.24 12.69 -10.87
C ASP A 134 4.66 12.98 -10.37
N ILE A 135 5.58 13.13 -11.31
CA ILE A 135 6.90 13.70 -11.03
C ILE A 135 6.67 15.19 -10.76
N THR A 136 7.21 15.70 -9.66
CA THR A 136 7.02 17.11 -9.30
C THR A 136 7.49 18.02 -10.46
N PRO A 137 6.86 19.19 -10.69
CA PRO A 137 7.21 20.05 -11.81
C PRO A 137 8.67 20.53 -11.81
N ASP A 138 9.31 20.53 -10.64
CA ASP A 138 10.68 20.97 -10.36
C ASP A 138 11.73 19.84 -10.51
N HIS A 139 11.51 18.89 -11.42
CA HIS A 139 12.50 17.88 -11.75
C HIS A 139 13.52 18.38 -12.78
N GLU A 140 14.77 17.95 -12.62
CA GLU A 140 15.82 18.09 -13.60
C GLU A 140 15.75 16.95 -14.62
N ILE A 141 15.80 17.25 -15.92
CA ILE A 141 15.92 16.24 -16.97
C ILE A 141 17.39 16.06 -17.33
N ARG A 142 17.89 14.82 -17.26
CA ARG A 142 19.22 14.43 -17.72
C ARG A 142 19.11 13.36 -18.79
N ARG A 143 20.03 13.39 -19.76
CA ARG A 143 20.24 12.25 -20.66
C ARG A 143 21.41 11.43 -20.19
N ILE A 144 21.17 10.15 -19.93
CA ILE A 144 22.20 9.17 -19.58
C ILE A 144 22.11 8.06 -20.63
N ALA A 145 23.16 7.95 -21.46
CA ALA A 145 23.14 7.14 -22.67
C ALA A 145 21.90 7.45 -23.55
N ASN A 146 21.05 6.45 -23.80
CA ASN A 146 19.86 6.57 -24.64
C ASN A 146 18.56 6.77 -23.82
N GLN A 147 18.65 7.05 -22.53
CA GLN A 147 17.49 7.22 -21.64
C GLN A 147 17.36 8.66 -21.13
N GLU A 148 16.12 9.13 -21.10
CA GLU A 148 15.73 10.35 -20.39
C GLU A 148 15.50 10.00 -18.91
N VAL A 149 16.30 10.61 -18.04
CA VAL A 149 16.27 10.41 -16.59
C VAL A 149 15.75 11.69 -15.96
N ARG A 150 14.71 11.58 -15.13
CA ARG A 150 14.15 12.69 -14.35
C ARG A 150 14.65 12.60 -12.93
N ARG A 151 15.25 13.69 -12.44
CA ARG A 151 15.85 13.79 -11.12
C ARG A 151 15.11 14.82 -10.29
N PHE A 152 14.70 14.48 -9.08
CA PHE A 152 14.00 15.41 -8.19
C PHE A 152 14.30 15.10 -6.73
N ASN A 153 14.11 16.10 -5.86
CA ASN A 153 14.19 15.91 -4.43
C ASN A 153 12.84 15.39 -3.90
N HIS A 154 12.86 14.27 -3.20
CA HIS A 154 11.71 13.71 -2.53
C HIS A 154 12.04 13.50 -1.05
N TYR A 155 11.46 14.34 -0.19
CA TYR A 155 11.66 14.34 1.26
C TYR A 155 13.14 14.35 1.69
N GLY A 156 13.94 15.22 1.07
CA GLY A 156 15.36 15.38 1.41
C GLY A 156 16.28 14.31 0.82
N ARG A 157 15.73 13.36 0.05
CA ARG A 157 16.48 12.36 -0.71
C ARG A 157 16.40 12.67 -2.19
N GLU A 158 17.51 12.50 -2.88
CA GLU A 158 17.57 12.66 -4.31
C GLU A 158 17.18 11.36 -5.02
N ILE A 159 16.23 11.46 -5.94
CA ILE A 159 15.68 10.32 -6.67
C ILE A 159 15.91 10.54 -8.17
N ASN A 160 16.30 9.47 -8.87
CA ASN A 160 16.38 9.41 -10.32
C ASN A 160 15.36 8.39 -10.83
N VAL A 161 14.50 8.77 -11.76
CA VAL A 161 13.51 7.88 -12.39
C VAL A 161 13.65 7.91 -13.91
N VAL A 162 13.34 6.80 -14.54
CA VAL A 162 13.23 6.69 -16.01
C VAL A 162 11.78 6.38 -16.33
N GLN A 163 11.25 7.00 -17.39
CA GLN A 163 9.90 6.69 -17.83
C GLN A 163 9.82 5.22 -18.25
N ASN A 164 8.85 4.49 -17.69
CA ASN A 164 8.52 3.15 -18.15
C ASN A 164 7.55 3.26 -19.34
N PRO A 165 7.97 2.98 -20.58
CA PRO A 165 7.13 3.14 -21.77
C PRO A 165 5.99 2.12 -21.84
N ASN A 166 6.06 1.04 -21.07
CA ASN A 166 5.01 0.03 -20.98
C ASN A 166 3.97 0.37 -19.91
N TRP A 167 4.20 1.44 -19.13
CA TRP A 167 3.27 1.91 -18.13
C TRP A 167 2.22 2.81 -18.79
N THR A 168 0.95 2.47 -18.63
CA THR A 168 -0.18 3.26 -19.09
C THR A 168 -0.94 3.81 -17.88
N PRO A 169 -1.13 5.14 -17.76
CA PRO A 169 -2.10 5.68 -16.81
C PRO A 169 -3.48 5.20 -17.25
N GLY A 170 -4.16 4.47 -16.35
CA GLY A 170 -5.55 4.03 -16.49
C GLY A 170 -6.49 5.03 -15.85
#